data_AF-A0A9Y2IPM4-F1
#
_entry.id   AF-A0A9Y2IPM4-F1
#
_cell.length_a   1.000
_cell.length_b   1.000
_cell.length_c   1.000
_cell.angle_alpha   90.00
_cell.angle_beta   90.00
_cell.angle_gamma   90.00
#
_symmetry.space_group_name_H-M   'P 1'
#
loop_
_entity.id
_entity.type
_entity.pdbx_description
1 polymer ?
#
loop_
_entity_poly.entity_id
_entity_poly.type
_entity_poly.pdbx_seq_one_letter_code
_entity_poly.pdbx_strand_id
1 'polypeptide(L)'
;MGDDVRIMIDANERLDLPTALWTGARLADLGVYWLEEPLSSDDVTGHAPLAAAVVMPVAVGEHPHGRFEFAAYLHACAASVLQPGGPLTGGVTEWLRISAIAEAFGATLSPHFLPELHVHPAAVVPNARTWNTSR
;
A
#
# COMPACT_ATOMS: atom_id res chain seq x y z
N MET A 1 4.43 20.49 -8.75
CA MET A 1 4.06 19.55 -9.83
C MET A 1 2.64 19.95 -10.22
N GLY A 2 2.32 20.20 -11.50
CA GLY A 2 0.93 20.55 -11.87
C GLY A 2 -0.05 19.41 -11.58
N ASP A 3 -1.33 19.62 -11.88
CA ASP A 3 -2.44 18.72 -11.50
C ASP A 3 -2.40 17.34 -12.19
N ASP A 4 -1.57 17.18 -13.24
CA ASP A 4 -1.42 15.92 -13.98
C ASP A 4 -0.51 14.89 -13.26
N VAL A 5 0.16 15.29 -12.18
CA VAL A 5 1.11 14.43 -11.45
C VAL A 5 0.47 13.97 -10.16
N ARG A 6 0.31 12.64 -10.01
CA ARG A 6 -0.08 12.05 -8.73
C ARG A 6 1.08 12.12 -7.75
N ILE A 7 0.78 12.58 -6.53
CA ILE A 7 1.73 12.65 -5.43
C ILE A 7 1.32 11.62 -4.40
N MET A 8 2.29 10.82 -3.97
CA MET A 8 2.16 9.85 -2.89
C MET A 8 3.08 10.28 -1.75
N ILE A 9 2.69 10.01 -0.50
CA ILE A 9 3.47 10.35 0.69
C ILE A 9 3.68 9.11 1.52
N ASP A 10 4.94 8.89 1.92
CA ASP A 10 5.37 7.83 2.81
C ASP A 10 5.79 8.43 4.16
N ALA A 11 5.26 7.85 5.23
CA ALA A 11 5.53 8.23 6.60
C ALA A 11 6.48 7.28 7.34
N ASN A 12 6.87 6.14 6.73
CA ASN A 12 7.81 5.14 7.26
C ASN A 12 7.62 4.84 8.75
N GLU A 13 6.37 4.53 9.13
CA GLU A 13 5.91 4.17 10.47
C GLU A 13 6.06 5.25 11.55
N ARG A 14 6.24 6.51 11.17
CA ARG A 14 6.63 7.57 12.13
C ARG A 14 5.48 8.28 12.84
N LEU A 15 4.23 7.97 12.52
CA LEU A 15 3.08 8.64 13.12
C LEU A 15 2.39 7.73 14.14
N ASP A 16 1.77 8.35 15.13
CA ASP A 16 0.71 7.72 15.92
C ASP A 16 -0.65 7.98 15.25
N LEU A 17 -1.69 7.26 15.70
CA LEU A 17 -3.03 7.37 15.11
C LEU A 17 -3.58 8.82 15.12
N PRO A 18 -3.50 9.60 16.21
CA PRO A 18 -3.95 11.00 16.19
C PRO A 18 -3.19 11.86 15.17
N THR A 19 -1.87 11.72 15.08
CA THR A 19 -1.04 12.48 14.14
C THR A 19 -1.31 12.05 12.70
N ALA A 20 -1.51 10.75 12.46
CA ALA A 20 -1.86 10.22 11.15
C ALA A 20 -3.22 10.75 10.66
N LEU A 21 -4.24 10.79 11.53
CA LEU A 21 -5.56 11.36 11.21
C LEU A 21 -5.46 12.85 10.88
N TRP A 22 -4.72 13.61 11.70
CA TRP A 22 -4.50 15.04 11.46
C TRP A 22 -3.74 15.27 10.15
N THR A 23 -2.73 14.46 9.87
CA THR A 23 -1.91 14.53 8.67
C THR A 23 -2.72 14.17 7.44
N GLY A 24 -3.45 13.06 7.47
CA GLY A 24 -4.33 12.62 6.38
C GLY A 24 -5.35 13.68 5.98
N ALA A 25 -5.95 14.39 6.94
CA ALA A 25 -6.85 15.51 6.64
C ALA A 25 -6.16 16.65 5.87
N ARG A 26 -4.89 16.96 6.16
CA ARG A 26 -4.14 18.00 5.43
C ARG A 26 -3.65 17.52 4.06
N LEU A 27 -3.25 16.27 3.97
CA LEU A 27 -2.84 15.68 2.69
C LEU A 27 -4.02 15.56 1.72
N ALA A 28 -5.24 15.40 2.23
CA ALA A 28 -6.46 15.42 1.43
C ALA A 28 -6.66 16.76 0.72
N ASP A 29 -6.44 17.88 1.43
CA ASP A 29 -6.52 19.23 0.84
C ASP A 29 -5.51 19.45 -0.29
N LEU A 30 -4.44 18.66 -0.32
CA LEU A 30 -3.36 18.71 -1.31
C LEU A 30 -3.54 17.70 -2.46
N GLY A 31 -4.61 16.89 -2.45
CA GLY A 31 -4.86 15.89 -3.48
C GLY A 31 -3.84 14.73 -3.48
N VAL A 32 -3.27 14.40 -2.32
CA VAL A 32 -2.36 13.24 -2.20
C VAL A 32 -3.10 11.94 -2.50
N TYR A 33 -2.49 11.11 -3.33
CA TYR A 33 -3.08 9.90 -3.89
C TYR A 33 -3.08 8.72 -2.90
N TRP A 34 -2.05 8.56 -2.07
CA TRP A 34 -2.08 7.64 -0.92
C TRP A 34 -1.19 8.11 0.22
N LEU A 35 -1.47 7.59 1.40
CA LEU A 35 -0.61 7.70 2.58
C LEU A 35 -0.03 6.31 2.90
N GLU A 36 1.30 6.21 2.77
CA GLU A 36 2.08 5.00 2.96
C GLU A 36 2.67 4.93 4.36
N GLU A 37 2.57 3.74 4.95
CA GLU A 37 3.07 3.37 6.27
C GLU A 37 2.91 4.46 7.34
N PRO A 38 1.66 4.92 7.60
CA PRO A 38 1.42 5.97 8.58
C PRO A 38 1.78 5.52 10.00
N LEU A 39 1.43 4.29 10.37
CA LEU A 39 1.63 3.72 11.71
C LEU A 39 2.61 2.54 11.62
N SER A 40 3.04 2.01 12.76
CA SER A 40 3.87 0.81 12.80
C SER A 40 3.20 -0.39 12.14
N SER A 41 3.96 -1.21 11.40
CA SER A 41 3.46 -2.42 10.75
C SER A 41 2.84 -3.43 11.70
N ASP A 42 3.24 -3.40 12.97
CA ASP A 42 2.69 -4.26 14.02
C ASP A 42 1.28 -3.84 14.43
N ASP A 43 0.86 -2.60 14.15
CA ASP A 43 -0.44 -2.05 14.53
C ASP A 43 -1.48 -2.12 13.39
N VAL A 44 -1.78 -3.33 12.94
CA VAL A 44 -2.86 -3.57 11.95
C VAL A 44 -4.20 -3.01 12.45
N THR A 45 -4.45 -3.10 13.76
CA THR A 45 -5.70 -2.65 14.38
C THR A 45 -5.86 -1.14 14.38
N GLY A 46 -4.77 -0.38 14.51
CA GLY A 46 -4.76 1.08 14.43
C GLY A 46 -4.89 1.60 13.00
N HIS A 47 -4.42 0.83 12.02
CA HIS A 47 -4.59 1.18 10.60
C HIS A 47 -6.06 1.12 10.15
N ALA A 48 -6.88 0.20 10.69
CA ALA A 48 -8.30 0.09 10.34
C ALA A 48 -9.12 1.39 10.54
N PRO A 49 -9.15 2.01 11.75
CA PRO A 49 -9.86 3.27 11.94
C PRO A 49 -9.24 4.43 11.15
N LEU A 50 -7.92 4.41 10.90
CA LEU A 50 -7.28 5.39 10.04
C LEU A 50 -7.79 5.29 8.60
N ALA A 51 -7.73 4.10 8.00
CA ALA A 51 -8.18 3.82 6.64
C ALA A 51 -9.68 4.11 6.44
N ALA A 52 -10.50 3.96 7.48
CA ALA A 52 -11.91 4.32 7.45
C ALA A 52 -12.18 5.84 7.51
N ALA A 53 -11.24 6.62 8.04
CA ALA A 53 -11.40 8.05 8.29
C ALA A 53 -10.76 8.94 7.21
N VAL A 54 -9.66 8.48 6.60
CA VAL A 54 -8.98 9.24 5.54
C VAL A 54 -9.63 9.00 4.19
N VAL A 55 -9.61 10.02 3.33
CA VAL A 55 -10.23 9.94 2.00
C VAL A 55 -9.34 9.27 0.95
N MET A 56 -8.03 9.24 1.19
CA MET A 56 -7.07 8.56 0.33
C MET A 56 -6.85 7.12 0.80
N PRO A 57 -6.46 6.20 -0.10
CA PRO A 57 -5.95 4.89 0.27
C PRO A 57 -4.80 4.96 1.29
N VAL A 58 -4.82 4.00 2.22
CA VAL A 58 -3.68 3.65 3.06
C VAL A 58 -2.88 2.55 2.35
N ALA A 59 -1.57 2.75 2.27
CA ALA A 59 -0.62 1.84 1.65
C ALA A 59 0.34 1.24 2.69
N VAL A 60 0.68 -0.05 2.54
CA VAL A 60 1.60 -0.78 3.44
C VAL A 60 2.43 -1.77 2.64
N GLY A 61 3.69 -2.03 3.01
CA GLY A 61 4.36 -3.19 2.40
C GLY A 61 5.87 -3.38 2.56
N GLU A 62 6.65 -2.45 3.11
CA GLU A 62 8.10 -2.71 3.28
C GLU A 62 8.37 -3.63 4.49
N HIS A 63 7.45 -3.64 5.46
CA HIS A 63 7.59 -4.39 6.71
C HIS A 63 6.78 -5.71 6.84
N PRO A 64 5.61 -5.91 6.19
CA PRO A 64 4.90 -7.19 6.25
C PRO A 64 5.64 -8.33 5.50
N HIS A 65 5.93 -9.44 6.19
CA HIS A 65 6.72 -10.57 5.69
C HIS A 65 5.85 -11.73 5.19
N GLY A 66 5.17 -11.50 4.06
CA GLY A 66 4.47 -12.53 3.29
C GLY A 66 2.95 -12.49 3.40
N ARG A 67 2.28 -13.41 2.70
CA ARG A 67 0.84 -13.30 2.41
C ARG A 67 -0.11 -13.25 3.60
N PHE A 68 0.26 -13.84 4.73
CA PHE A 68 -0.63 -13.90 5.90
C PHE A 68 -0.69 -12.56 6.64
N GLU A 69 0.42 -11.83 6.68
CA GLU A 69 0.46 -10.50 7.28
C GLU A 69 -0.29 -9.50 6.39
N PHE A 70 -0.09 -9.55 5.08
CA PHE A 70 -0.91 -8.79 4.12
C PHE A 70 -2.40 -9.14 4.20
N ALA A 71 -2.74 -10.42 4.35
CA ALA A 71 -4.13 -10.84 4.52
C ALA A 71 -4.75 -10.26 5.80
N ALA A 72 -3.99 -10.10 6.89
CA ALA A 72 -4.48 -9.47 8.12
C ALA A 72 -4.90 -8.01 7.87
N TYR A 73 -4.11 -7.24 7.12
CA TYR A 73 -4.47 -5.88 6.72
C TYR A 73 -5.76 -5.84 5.90
N LEU A 74 -5.90 -6.74 4.91
CA LEU A 74 -7.08 -6.80 4.06
C LEU A 74 -8.35 -7.19 4.84
N HIS A 75 -8.25 -8.20 5.72
CA HIS A 75 -9.37 -8.63 6.56
C HIS A 75 -9.85 -7.55 7.54
N ALA A 76 -8.92 -6.73 8.04
CA ALA A 76 -9.23 -5.62 8.94
C ALA A 76 -9.69 -4.35 8.20
N CYS A 77 -9.74 -4.36 6.86
CA CYS A 77 -9.93 -3.16 6.04
C CYS A 77 -8.92 -2.05 6.38
N ALA A 78 -7.70 -2.44 6.74
CA ALA A 78 -6.65 -1.56 7.25
C ALA A 78 -5.76 -0.94 6.16
N ALA A 79 -5.73 -1.54 4.96
CA ALA A 79 -5.03 -1.00 3.80
C ALA A 79 -5.71 -1.46 2.51
N SER A 80 -5.55 -0.69 1.43
CA SER A 80 -6.08 -1.01 0.10
C SER A 80 -5.04 -0.91 -1.02
N VAL A 81 -3.82 -0.48 -0.69
CA VAL A 81 -2.64 -0.57 -1.55
C VAL A 81 -1.59 -1.41 -0.83
N LEU A 82 -1.20 -2.54 -1.43
CA LEU A 82 -0.19 -3.44 -0.86
C LEU A 82 1.10 -3.31 -1.64
N GLN A 83 2.22 -3.20 -0.94
CA GLN A 83 3.53 -2.94 -1.52
C GLN A 83 4.57 -4.02 -1.23
N PRO A 84 4.29 -5.32 -1.47
CA PRO A 84 5.25 -6.37 -1.14
C PRO A 84 6.54 -6.22 -1.93
N GLY A 85 7.67 -6.18 -1.21
CA GLY A 85 9.00 -6.34 -1.79
C GLY A 85 9.31 -7.81 -2.02
N GLY A 86 9.49 -8.24 -3.27
CA GLY A 86 9.72 -9.64 -3.65
C GLY A 86 10.77 -10.36 -2.77
N PRO A 87 12.00 -9.87 -2.62
CA PRO A 87 13.00 -10.56 -1.80
C PRO A 87 12.70 -10.59 -0.30
N LEU A 88 11.97 -9.59 0.20
CA LEU A 88 11.60 -9.49 1.62
C LEU A 88 10.43 -10.42 1.96
N THR A 89 9.55 -10.66 0.98
CA THR A 89 8.32 -11.42 1.19
C THR A 89 8.41 -12.90 0.83
N GLY A 90 9.51 -13.38 0.24
CA GLY A 90 9.69 -14.81 -0.11
C GLY A 90 9.84 -15.10 -1.61
N GLY A 91 10.19 -14.08 -2.40
CA GLY A 91 10.47 -14.15 -3.83
C GLY A 91 9.23 -14.04 -4.71
N VAL A 92 9.41 -14.24 -6.02
CA VAL A 92 8.36 -14.07 -7.04
C VAL A 92 7.14 -14.96 -6.75
N THR A 93 7.34 -16.20 -6.32
CA THR A 93 6.24 -17.12 -6.01
C THR A 93 5.35 -16.58 -4.89
N GLU A 94 5.95 -16.01 -3.85
CA GLU A 94 5.18 -15.48 -2.73
C GLU A 94 4.51 -14.16 -3.09
N TRP A 95 5.22 -13.31 -3.82
CA TRP A 95 4.67 -12.08 -4.39
C TRP A 95 3.42 -12.33 -5.24
N LEU A 96 3.41 -13.38 -6.08
CA LEU A 96 2.24 -13.77 -6.86
C LEU A 96 1.07 -14.24 -5.98
N ARG A 97 1.34 -14.95 -4.88
CA ARG A 97 0.29 -15.32 -3.92
C ARG A 97 -0.30 -14.11 -3.22
N ILE A 98 0.53 -13.14 -2.83
CA ILE A 98 0.07 -11.87 -2.27
C ILE A 98 -0.81 -11.14 -3.29
N SER A 99 -0.40 -11.10 -4.57
CA SER A 99 -1.18 -10.47 -5.63
C SER A 99 -2.59 -11.03 -5.77
N ALA A 100 -2.73 -12.36 -5.71
CA ALA A 100 -4.01 -13.04 -5.84
C ALA A 100 -4.94 -12.75 -4.65
N ILE A 101 -4.40 -12.67 -3.44
CA ILE A 101 -5.19 -12.29 -2.25
C ILE A 101 -5.58 -10.81 -2.35
N ALA A 102 -4.66 -9.93 -2.73
CA ALA A 102 -4.97 -8.51 -2.94
C ALA A 102 -6.11 -8.33 -3.96
N GLU A 103 -6.06 -9.05 -5.08
CA GLU A 103 -7.09 -9.02 -6.12
C GLU A 103 -8.46 -9.47 -5.58
N ALA A 104 -8.50 -10.54 -4.78
CA ALA A 104 -9.74 -11.05 -4.19
C ALA A 104 -10.42 -10.04 -3.24
N PHE A 105 -9.65 -9.12 -2.65
CA PHE A 105 -10.16 -8.04 -1.79
C PHE A 105 -10.33 -6.71 -2.53
N GLY A 106 -10.07 -6.67 -3.84
CA GLY A 106 -10.12 -5.44 -4.63
C GLY A 106 -8.99 -4.45 -4.34
N ALA A 107 -7.92 -4.89 -3.68
CA ALA A 107 -6.76 -4.08 -3.37
C ALA A 107 -5.79 -3.95 -4.55
N THR A 108 -5.14 -2.80 -4.64
CA THR A 108 -4.08 -2.53 -5.61
C THR A 108 -2.76 -3.10 -5.11
N LEU A 109 -1.97 -3.66 -6.03
CA LEU A 109 -0.62 -4.11 -5.75
C LEU A 109 0.40 -3.13 -6.35
N SER A 110 1.34 -2.64 -5.55
CA SER A 110 2.35 -1.65 -5.96
C SER A 110 3.72 -2.07 -5.42
N PRO A 111 4.53 -2.84 -6.17
CA PRO A 111 5.73 -3.47 -5.63
C PRO A 111 6.74 -2.47 -5.04
N HIS A 112 7.27 -2.80 -3.86
CA HIS A 112 8.31 -2.01 -3.20
C HIS A 112 9.71 -2.44 -3.66
N PHE A 113 10.53 -1.45 -4.06
CA PHE A 113 11.94 -1.60 -4.47
C PHE A 113 12.17 -2.55 -5.67
N LEU A 114 13.43 -2.70 -6.12
CA LEU A 114 13.86 -3.60 -7.21
C LEU A 114 12.94 -3.63 -8.45
N PRO A 115 12.79 -2.51 -9.18
CA PRO A 115 11.93 -2.46 -10.35
C PRO A 115 12.33 -3.48 -11.44
N GLU A 116 13.61 -3.85 -11.53
CA GLU A 116 14.13 -4.83 -12.49
C GLU A 116 13.55 -6.24 -12.24
N LEU A 117 13.30 -6.58 -10.98
CA LEU A 117 12.65 -7.84 -10.62
C LEU A 117 11.14 -7.75 -10.88
N HIS A 118 10.51 -6.67 -10.41
CA HIS A 118 9.05 -6.57 -10.36
C HIS A 118 8.40 -6.24 -11.71
N VAL A 119 9.12 -5.64 -12.66
CA VAL A 119 8.57 -5.30 -13.99
C VAL A 119 7.99 -6.51 -14.72
N HIS A 120 8.62 -7.69 -14.56
CA HIS A 120 8.18 -8.92 -15.21
C HIS A 120 6.87 -9.48 -14.65
N PRO A 121 6.75 -9.78 -13.33
CA PRO A 121 5.50 -10.27 -12.77
C PRO A 121 4.41 -9.19 -12.76
N ALA A 122 4.74 -7.90 -12.58
CA ALA A 122 3.74 -6.82 -12.61
C ALA A 122 3.06 -6.68 -13.99
N ALA A 123 3.74 -7.04 -15.07
CA ALA A 123 3.17 -7.00 -16.42
C ALA A 123 2.04 -8.02 -16.64
N VAL A 124 1.93 -9.06 -15.81
CA VAL A 124 0.94 -10.14 -15.94
C VAL A 124 -0.06 -10.20 -14.79
N VAL A 125 0.08 -9.33 -13.79
CA VAL A 125 -0.83 -9.25 -12.64
C VAL A 125 -1.83 -8.10 -12.85
N PRO A 126 -3.14 -8.39 -12.91
CA PRO A 126 -4.15 -7.42 -13.35
C PRO A 126 -4.34 -6.24 -12.39
N ASN A 127 -4.14 -6.45 -11.10
CA ASN A 127 -4.21 -5.42 -10.06
C ASN A 127 -2.86 -4.76 -9.73
N ALA A 128 -1.79 -5.07 -10.49
CA ALA A 128 -0.50 -4.42 -10.30
C ALA A 128 -0.49 -3.01 -10.93
N ARG A 129 0.11 -2.06 -10.20
CA ARG A 129 0.26 -0.66 -10.59
C ARG A 129 1.68 -0.19 -10.23
N THR A 130 2.48 0.16 -11.24
CA THR A 130 3.84 0.74 -11.11
C THR A 130 3.91 2.18 -11.67
N TRP A 131 2.73 2.73 -11.99
CA TRP A 131 2.36 4.04 -12.58
C TRP A 131 3.05 4.53 -13.86
N ASN A 132 2.30 4.42 -14.96
CA ASN A 132 1.78 5.52 -15.80
C ASN A 132 0.32 5.14 -16.11
N THR A 133 -0.68 5.99 -15.82
CA THR A 133 -2.10 5.66 -16.09
C THR A 133 -2.59 6.34 -17.36
N SER A 134 -2.55 5.59 -18.46
CA SER A 134 -3.51 5.76 -19.56
C SER A 134 -4.37 4.50 -19.67
N ARG A 135 -5.19 4.24 -18.65
CA ARG A 135 -6.53 3.61 -18.75
C ARG A 135 -7.37 4.06 -17.57
#